data_AF-A0A4Q3ZC05-F1
#
_entry.id   AF-A0A4Q3ZC05-F1
#
_cell.length_a   1.000
_cell.length_b   1.000
_cell.length_c   1.000
_cell.angle_alpha   90.00
_cell.angle_beta   90.00
_cell.angle_gamma   90.00
#
_symmetry.space_group_name_H-M   'P 1'
#
loop_
_entity.id
_entity.type
_entity.pdbx_description
1 polymer ?
#
loop_
_entity_poly.entity_id
_entity_poly.type
_entity_poly.pdbx_seq_one_letter_code
_entity_poly.pdbx_strand_id
1 'polypeptide(L)'
;MFIRRSLFAAALVLAASASAAQQAASDAIRLVIRDQIAHFQNDDWTQAFDYASPAIRDLFRTPENFGRMVREGYPMVWRPTDMRFGTLNPRPGRSLQRVVLFDSAGVPHALEYEMIETDSGWKINGVRFLQAEAGA
;
A
#
# COMPACT_ATOMS: atom_id res chain seq x y z
N MET A 1 15.05 34.84 33.43
CA MET A 1 14.02 34.38 32.47
C MET A 1 14.69 33.91 31.16
N PHE A 2 15.51 32.85 31.19
CA PHE A 2 16.24 32.35 30.00
C PHE A 2 15.91 30.90 29.61
N ILE A 3 15.06 30.20 30.38
CA ILE A 3 14.74 28.78 30.15
C ILE A 3 13.54 28.60 29.18
N ARG A 4 12.81 29.67 28.85
CA ARG A 4 11.58 29.62 28.04
C ARG A 4 11.78 29.70 26.52
N ARG A 5 12.96 30.11 26.04
CA ARG A 5 13.25 30.25 24.60
C ARG A 5 13.76 28.96 23.95
N SER A 6 14.37 28.06 24.72
CA SER A 6 14.92 26.80 24.22
C SER A 6 13.86 25.70 24.00
N LEU A 7 12.72 25.79 24.68
CA LEU A 7 11.63 24.80 24.57
C LEU A 7 10.88 24.90 23.23
N PHE A 8 10.78 26.09 22.63
CA PHE A 8 10.13 26.28 21.33
C PHE A 8 10.98 25.75 20.17
N ALA A 9 12.31 25.86 20.24
CA ALA A 9 13.21 25.33 19.22
C ALA A 9 13.24 23.79 19.21
N ALA A 10 13.20 23.16 20.39
CA ALA A 10 13.13 21.70 20.50
C ALA A 10 11.82 21.12 19.97
N ALA A 11 10.67 21.75 20.27
CA ALA A 11 9.37 21.30 19.78
C ALA A 11 9.24 21.37 18.24
N LEU A 12 9.87 22.37 17.60
CA LEU A 12 9.83 22.54 16.14
C LEU A 12 10.62 21.45 15.39
N VAL A 13 11.76 21.02 15.95
CA VAL A 13 12.62 19.98 15.34
C VAL A 13 11.98 18.58 15.42
N LEU A 14 11.29 18.26 16.52
CA LEU A 14 10.60 16.97 16.66
C LEU A 14 9.40 16.85 15.69
N ALA A 15 8.63 17.93 15.52
CA ALA A 15 7.47 17.93 14.62
C ALA A 15 7.86 17.74 13.14
N ALA A 16 8.94 18.40 12.70
CA ALA A 16 9.44 18.25 11.33
C ALA A 16 9.94 16.82 11.04
N SER A 17 10.59 16.19 12.02
CA SER A 17 11.12 14.82 11.89
C SER A 17 10.02 13.78 11.73
N ALA A 18 8.94 13.90 12.50
CA ALA A 18 7.79 13.00 12.40
C ALA A 18 7.08 13.12 11.03
N SER A 19 6.95 14.34 10.50
CA SER A 19 6.36 14.54 9.16
C SER A 19 7.20 13.94 8.03
N ALA A 20 8.52 14.05 8.12
CA ALA A 20 9.42 13.49 7.11
C ALA A 20 9.40 11.95 7.10
N ALA A 21 9.42 11.33 8.29
CA ALA A 21 9.32 9.87 8.40
C ALA A 21 7.99 9.34 7.85
N GLN A 22 6.87 10.01 8.16
CA GLN A 22 5.56 9.63 7.64
C GLN A 22 5.48 9.74 6.11
N GLN A 23 6.08 10.78 5.53
CA GLN A 23 6.16 10.95 4.09
C GLN A 23 7.00 9.85 3.43
N ALA A 24 8.17 9.53 4.01
CA ALA A 24 9.04 8.47 3.50
C ALA A 24 8.35 7.10 3.52
N ALA A 25 7.63 6.77 4.60
CA ALA A 25 6.85 5.54 4.69
C ALA A 25 5.74 5.49 3.63
N SER A 26 5.05 6.62 3.41
CA SER A 26 4.04 6.75 2.36
C SER A 26 4.61 6.49 0.96
N ASP A 27 5.75 7.08 0.64
CA ASP A 27 6.36 6.91 -0.68
C ASP A 27 6.89 5.49 -0.88
N ALA A 28 7.47 4.87 0.15
CA ALA A 28 7.90 3.47 0.11
C ALA A 28 6.73 2.49 -0.09
N ILE A 29 5.62 2.67 0.63
CA ILE A 29 4.41 1.86 0.47
C ILE A 29 3.84 1.99 -0.95
N ARG A 30 3.77 3.22 -1.47
CA ARG A 30 3.25 3.47 -2.82
C ARG A 30 4.13 2.84 -3.89
N LEU A 31 5.45 2.85 -3.68
CA LEU A 31 6.40 2.20 -4.59
C LEU A 31 6.18 0.68 -4.63
N VAL A 32 6.06 0.02 -3.46
CA VAL A 32 5.77 -1.42 -3.38
C VAL A 32 4.50 -1.81 -4.14
N ILE A 33 3.41 -1.02 -3.98
CA ILE A 33 2.15 -1.28 -4.68
C ILE A 33 2.32 -1.08 -6.20
N ARG A 34 3.00 0.00 -6.62
CA ARG A 34 3.29 0.27 -8.04
C ARG A 34 4.07 -0.85 -8.68
N ASP A 35 5.14 -1.29 -8.03
CA ASP A 35 6.03 -2.29 -8.60
C ASP A 35 5.32 -3.65 -8.73
N GLN A 36 4.55 -4.06 -7.72
CA GLN A 36 3.75 -5.29 -7.83
C GLN A 36 2.78 -5.22 -9.02
N ILE A 37 2.07 -4.10 -9.19
CA ILE A 37 1.15 -3.91 -10.31
C ILE A 37 1.89 -3.88 -11.65
N ALA A 38 3.08 -3.29 -11.71
CA ALA A 38 3.90 -3.31 -12.92
C ALA A 38 4.31 -4.75 -13.30
N HIS A 39 4.66 -5.59 -12.34
CA HIS A 39 4.92 -7.01 -12.59
C HIS A 39 3.66 -7.76 -13.01
N PHE A 40 2.51 -7.49 -12.40
CA PHE A 40 1.22 -8.02 -12.86
C PHE A 40 0.92 -7.67 -14.32
N GLN A 41 1.12 -6.41 -14.74
CA GLN A 41 0.87 -5.97 -16.11
C GLN A 41 1.77 -6.67 -17.15
N ASN A 42 2.96 -7.10 -16.74
CA ASN A 42 3.90 -7.86 -17.56
C ASN A 42 3.76 -9.39 -17.40
N ASP A 43 2.72 -9.86 -16.69
CA ASP A 43 2.50 -11.28 -16.35
C ASP A 43 3.67 -11.93 -15.58
N ASP A 44 4.48 -11.13 -14.90
CA ASP A 44 5.62 -11.56 -14.09
C ASP A 44 5.16 -11.89 -12.67
N TRP A 45 4.46 -13.02 -12.53
CA TRP A 45 3.88 -13.45 -11.26
C TRP A 45 4.93 -13.79 -10.21
N THR A 46 6.11 -14.24 -10.63
CA THR A 46 7.22 -14.57 -9.73
C THR A 46 7.68 -13.33 -8.99
N GLN A 47 8.01 -12.26 -9.71
CA GLN A 47 8.44 -11.01 -9.07
C GLN A 47 7.28 -10.31 -8.35
N ALA A 48 6.06 -10.37 -8.89
CA ALA A 48 4.90 -9.80 -8.20
C ALA A 48 4.65 -10.44 -6.82
N PHE A 49 4.92 -11.75 -6.70
CA PHE A 49 4.76 -12.48 -5.44
C PHE A 49 5.82 -12.12 -4.39
N ASP A 50 6.93 -11.50 -4.78
CA ASP A 50 7.95 -11.01 -3.83
C ASP A 50 7.50 -9.79 -3.03
N TYR A 51 6.49 -9.06 -3.50
CA TYR A 51 5.88 -7.96 -2.76
C TYR A 51 4.83 -8.42 -1.75
N ALA A 52 4.42 -9.68 -1.79
CA ALA A 52 3.46 -10.27 -0.85
C ALA A 52 4.09 -10.52 0.53
N SER A 53 3.27 -10.39 1.58
CA SER A 53 3.68 -10.70 2.95
C SER A 53 3.97 -12.20 3.14
N PRO A 54 4.73 -12.58 4.19
CA PRO A 54 4.90 -13.99 4.55
C PRO A 54 3.55 -14.73 4.69
N ALA A 55 2.55 -14.10 5.30
CA ALA A 55 1.23 -14.70 5.46
C ALA A 55 0.53 -14.99 4.11
N ILE A 56 0.61 -14.06 3.15
CA ILE A 56 0.09 -14.30 1.79
C ILE A 56 0.90 -15.39 1.09
N ARG A 57 2.24 -15.38 1.25
CA ARG A 57 3.11 -16.39 0.65
C ARG A 57 2.82 -17.79 1.19
N ASP A 58 2.57 -17.91 2.49
CA ASP A 58 2.17 -19.16 3.14
C ASP A 58 0.78 -19.63 2.70
N LEU A 59 -0.15 -18.68 2.47
CA LEU A 59 -1.51 -19.00 2.02
C LEU A 59 -1.53 -19.56 0.59
N PHE A 60 -0.85 -18.90 -0.35
CA PHE A 60 -0.90 -19.27 -1.76
C PHE A 60 0.20 -20.23 -2.21
N ARG A 61 1.30 -20.27 -1.46
CA ARG A 61 2.48 -21.16 -1.63
C ARG A 61 3.31 -20.91 -2.89
N THR A 62 2.67 -20.64 -4.03
CA THR A 62 3.34 -20.47 -5.32
C THR A 62 2.82 -19.23 -6.06
N PRO A 63 3.66 -18.61 -6.93
CA PRO A 63 3.25 -17.51 -7.79
C PRO A 63 2.03 -17.82 -8.66
N GLU A 64 1.90 -19.07 -9.14
CA GLU A 64 0.81 -19.47 -10.03
C GLU A 64 -0.53 -19.49 -9.32
N ASN A 65 -0.58 -19.99 -8.08
CA ASN A 65 -1.78 -19.99 -7.26
C ASN A 65 -2.19 -18.57 -6.88
N PHE A 66 -1.21 -17.73 -6.49
CA PHE A 66 -1.42 -16.33 -6.20
C PHE A 66 -1.97 -15.59 -7.43
N GLY A 67 -1.33 -15.75 -8.59
CA GLY A 67 -1.75 -15.13 -9.83
C GLY A 67 -3.11 -15.60 -10.33
N ARG A 68 -3.48 -16.88 -10.12
CA ARG A 68 -4.84 -17.36 -10.39
C ARG A 68 -5.86 -16.64 -9.51
N MET A 69 -5.63 -16.57 -8.20
CA MET A 69 -6.50 -15.85 -7.28
C MET A 69 -6.65 -14.37 -7.66
N VAL A 70 -5.55 -13.68 -7.99
CA VAL A 70 -5.60 -12.26 -8.40
C VAL A 70 -6.42 -12.09 -9.68
N ARG A 71 -6.22 -12.93 -10.69
CA ARG A 71 -6.96 -12.83 -11.96
C ARG A 71 -8.46 -13.10 -11.80
N GLU A 72 -8.83 -14.04 -10.94
CA GLU A 72 -10.21 -14.44 -10.72
C GLU A 72 -10.95 -13.48 -9.77
N GLY A 73 -10.31 -13.03 -8.70
CA GLY A 73 -10.94 -12.20 -7.66
C GLY A 73 -10.73 -10.69 -7.84
N TYR A 74 -9.63 -10.28 -8.47
CA TYR A 74 -9.20 -8.88 -8.56
C TYR A 74 -8.65 -8.52 -9.96
N PRO A 75 -9.40 -8.75 -11.06
CA PRO A 75 -8.90 -8.47 -12.42
C PRO A 75 -8.50 -7.01 -12.63
N MET A 76 -9.13 -6.06 -11.92
CA MET A 76 -8.77 -4.64 -11.93
C MET A 76 -7.39 -4.35 -11.31
N VAL A 77 -6.87 -5.23 -10.45
CA VAL A 77 -5.51 -5.12 -9.89
C VAL A 77 -4.47 -5.68 -10.86
N TRP A 78 -4.83 -6.72 -11.60
CA TRP A 78 -3.93 -7.34 -12.58
C TRP A 78 -3.56 -6.37 -13.71
N ARG A 79 -4.55 -5.69 -14.30
CA ARG A 79 -4.34 -4.78 -15.44
C ARG A 79 -5.16 -3.51 -15.34
N PRO A 80 -4.86 -2.62 -14.38
CA PRO A 80 -5.45 -1.30 -14.34
C PRO A 80 -4.93 -0.44 -15.51
N THR A 81 -5.77 0.48 -15.98
CA THR A 81 -5.41 1.52 -16.96
C THR A 81 -4.89 2.79 -16.29
N ASP A 82 -5.35 3.08 -15.08
CA ASP A 82 -4.88 4.18 -14.23
C ASP A 82 -4.91 3.75 -12.75
N MET A 83 -4.08 4.39 -11.93
CA MET A 83 -3.99 4.15 -10.49
C MET A 83 -3.80 5.47 -9.74
N ARG A 84 -4.63 5.69 -8.72
CA ARG A 84 -4.58 6.88 -7.86
C ARG A 84 -4.46 6.51 -6.40
N PHE A 85 -3.44 7.04 -5.74
CA PHE A 85 -3.24 6.86 -4.31
C PHE A 85 -4.07 7.86 -3.52
N GLY A 86 -4.83 7.34 -2.56
CA GLY A 86 -5.56 8.13 -1.57
C GLY A 86 -4.81 8.24 -0.25
N THR A 87 -5.58 8.46 0.81
CA THR A 87 -5.08 8.60 2.18
C THR A 87 -4.37 7.33 2.65
N LEU A 88 -3.18 7.52 3.24
CA LEU A 88 -2.50 6.52 4.05
C LEU A 88 -2.98 6.63 5.49
N ASN A 89 -3.39 5.50 6.08
CA ASN A 89 -3.90 5.44 7.44
C ASN A 89 -3.06 4.48 8.28
N PRO A 90 -2.09 5.00 9.05
CA PRO A 90 -1.28 4.20 9.95
C PRO A 90 -2.13 3.57 11.06
N ARG A 91 -1.80 2.32 11.42
CA ARG A 91 -2.37 1.56 12.53
C ARG A 91 -1.24 0.87 13.30
N PRO A 92 -1.48 0.44 14.55
CA PRO A 92 -0.50 -0.37 15.26
C PRO A 92 -0.16 -1.64 14.45
N GLY A 93 1.11 -1.77 14.07
CA GLY A 93 1.64 -2.94 13.34
C GLY A 93 1.33 -3.03 11.85
N ARG A 94 0.56 -2.08 11.27
CA ARG A 94 0.23 -2.08 9.83
C ARG A 94 -0.18 -0.70 9.34
N SER A 95 -0.14 -0.48 8.04
CA SER A 95 -0.64 0.73 7.39
C SER A 95 -1.70 0.38 6.36
N LEU A 96 -2.76 1.17 6.28
CA LEU A 96 -3.83 0.98 5.30
C LEU A 96 -3.71 2.05 4.22
N GLN A 97 -3.34 1.65 3.00
CA GLN A 97 -3.21 2.55 1.85
C GLN A 97 -4.44 2.41 0.95
N ARG A 98 -5.22 3.49 0.82
CA ARG A 98 -6.33 3.52 -0.14
C ARG A 98 -5.81 3.72 -1.56
N VAL A 99 -6.32 2.96 -2.51
CA VAL A 99 -5.95 3.03 -3.93
C VAL A 99 -7.21 2.94 -4.77
N VAL A 100 -7.38 3.84 -5.74
CA VAL A 100 -8.41 3.74 -6.76
C VAL A 100 -7.76 3.26 -8.04
N LEU A 101 -8.21 2.12 -8.55
CA LEU A 101 -7.76 1.54 -9.81
C LEU A 101 -8.86 1.71 -10.86
N PHE A 102 -8.48 2.03 -12.09
CA PHE A 102 -9.41 2.10 -13.21
C PHE A 102 -9.20 0.86 -14.07
N ASP A 103 -10.26 0.12 -14.37
CA ASP A 103 -10.16 -1.02 -15.28
C ASP A 103 -10.11 -0.58 -16.76
N SER A 104 -10.12 -1.55 -17.68
CA SER A 104 -10.10 -1.29 -19.13
C SER A 104 -11.35 -0.59 -19.67
N ALA A 105 -12.46 -0.63 -18.93
CA ALA A 105 -13.68 0.11 -19.26
C ALA A 105 -13.69 1.52 -18.63
N GLY A 106 -12.65 1.88 -17.87
CA GLY A 106 -12.55 3.13 -17.13
C GLY A 106 -13.40 3.15 -15.85
N VAL A 107 -13.89 2.00 -15.39
CA VAL A 107 -14.67 1.92 -14.15
C VAL A 107 -13.71 2.02 -12.96
N PRO A 108 -13.96 2.94 -12.00
CA PRO A 108 -13.13 3.06 -10.81
C PRO A 108 -13.47 1.97 -9.79
N HIS A 109 -12.43 1.37 -9.22
CA HIS A 109 -12.48 0.37 -8.15
C HIS A 109 -11.66 0.87 -6.96
N ALA A 110 -12.35 1.17 -5.86
CA ALA A 110 -11.71 1.63 -4.63
C ALA A 110 -11.28 0.43 -3.78
N LEU A 111 -9.99 0.33 -3.50
CA LEU A 111 -9.36 -0.73 -2.73
C LEU A 111 -8.60 -0.16 -1.54
N GLU A 112 -8.47 -0.97 -0.50
CA GLU A 112 -7.59 -0.72 0.62
C GLU A 112 -6.54 -1.82 0.70
N TYR A 113 -5.29 -1.41 0.62
CA TYR A 113 -4.12 -2.26 0.74
C TYR A 113 -3.66 -2.24 2.18
N GLU A 114 -3.63 -3.40 2.81
CA GLU A 114 -2.98 -3.59 4.10
C GLU A 114 -1.49 -3.80 3.87
N MET A 115 -0.67 -2.98 4.51
CA MET A 115 0.77 -2.97 4.38
C MET A 115 1.40 -3.29 5.74
N ILE A 116 2.37 -4.18 5.76
CA ILE A 116 3.18 -4.45 6.95
C ILE A 116 4.64 -4.15 6.66
N GLU A 117 5.35 -3.64 7.66
CA GLU A 117 6.80 -3.48 7.59
C GLU A 117 7.46 -4.75 8.12
N THR A 118 8.43 -5.26 7.38
CA THR A 118 9.22 -6.44 7.74
C THR A 118 10.70 -6.08 7.73
N ASP A 119 11.57 -6.98 8.18
CA ASP A 119 13.03 -6.81 8.06
C ASP A 119 13.49 -6.65 6.60
N SER A 120 12.68 -7.14 5.64
CA SER A 120 12.90 -6.99 4.20
C SER A 120 12.24 -5.75 3.57
N GLY A 121 11.70 -4.85 4.40
CA GLY A 121 10.92 -3.69 3.98
C GLY A 121 9.42 -3.93 3.95
N TRP A 122 8.69 -3.00 3.32
CA TRP A 122 7.23 -3.04 3.23
C TRP A 122 6.73 -4.18 2.35
N LYS A 123 5.67 -4.87 2.81
CA LYS A 123 4.98 -5.95 2.09
C LYS A 123 3.48 -5.76 2.11
N ILE A 124 2.81 -6.21 1.04
CA ILE A 124 1.35 -6.21 0.92
C ILE A 124 0.82 -7.41 1.69
N ASN A 125 0.03 -7.16 2.72
CA ASN A 125 -0.57 -8.18 3.60
C ASN A 125 -2.04 -8.47 3.29
N GLY A 126 -2.65 -7.69 2.41
CA GLY A 126 -4.01 -7.96 1.95
C GLY A 126 -4.54 -6.82 1.08
N VAL A 127 -5.57 -7.13 0.30
CA VAL A 127 -6.29 -6.17 -0.52
C VAL A 127 -7.78 -6.42 -0.36
N ARG A 128 -8.55 -5.37 -0.08
CA ARG A 128 -10.01 -5.47 0.03
C ARG A 128 -10.68 -4.33 -0.70
N PHE A 129 -11.89 -4.56 -1.21
CA PHE A 129 -12.74 -3.47 -1.67
C PHE A 129 -13.10 -2.57 -0.50
N LEU A 130 -13.00 -1.27 -0.74
CA LEU A 130 -13.72 -0.31 0.07
C LEU A 130 -15.17 -0.42 -0.40
N GLN A 131 -16.06 -0.83 0.50
CA GLN A 131 -17.48 -0.59 0.28
C GLN A 131 -17.65 0.90 0.04
N ALA A 132 -18.43 1.27 -0.98
CA ALA A 132 -18.91 2.64 -1.07
C ALA A 132 -19.56 2.95 0.29
N GLU A 133 -19.03 3.94 1.01
CA GLU A 133 -19.82 4.53 2.09
C GLU A 133 -21.11 4.99 1.41
N ALA A 134 -22.22 4.34 1.76
CA ALA A 134 -23.53 4.82 1.34
C ALA A 134 -23.57 6.28 1.78
N GLY A 135 -23.59 7.20 0.80
CA GLY A 135 -23.47 8.63 1.06
C GLY A 135 -24.41 9.04 2.18
N ALA A 136 -23.82 9.64 3.22
CA ALA A 136 -24.58 10.40 4.21
C ALA A 136 -25.02 11.73 3.59
#